data_AF-A0A5E6NJS4-F1
#
_entry.id   AF-A0A5E6NJS4-F1
#
_cell.length_a   1.000
_cell.length_b   1.000
_cell.length_c   1.000
_cell.angle_alpha   90.00
_cell.angle_beta   90.00
_cell.angle_gamma   90.00
#
_symmetry.space_group_name_H-M   'P 1'
#
loop_
_entity.id
_entity.type
_entity.pdbx_description
1 polymer ?
#
loop_
_entity_poly.entity_id
_entity_poly.type
_entity_poly.pdbx_seq_one_letter_code
_entity_poly.pdbx_strand_id
1 'polypeptide(L)'
;MSAGNELIASSDYIKHHLQNLTYGQFPDGHWGLAHSAAEAKEMGFMALHLDTLGVSFLLGAMFLFFFYRVGQRMTTDTPSGTQNFIESIIDFIDENVRGSFNGKNPLVPPLALTVFIWIVLMMLWTWCLLIGYHMWLNKLA
;
A
#
# COMPACT_ATOMS: atom_id res chain seq x y z
N MET A 1 -11.94 41.51 -8.34
CA MET A 1 -12.48 40.25 -8.92
C MET A 1 -11.35 39.22 -9.10
N SER A 2 -10.67 38.80 -8.02
CA SER A 2 -9.50 37.88 -8.11
C SER A 2 -9.71 36.56 -7.34
N ALA A 3 -10.44 36.60 -6.21
CA ALA A 3 -10.68 35.41 -5.38
C ALA A 3 -11.48 34.31 -6.08
N GLY A 4 -12.38 34.66 -7.01
CA GLY A 4 -13.15 33.66 -7.77
C GLY A 4 -12.29 32.83 -8.73
N ASN A 5 -11.22 33.41 -9.28
CA ASN A 5 -10.36 32.71 -10.24
C ASN A 5 -9.38 31.75 -9.54
N GLU A 6 -8.92 32.10 -8.33
CA GLU A 6 -8.07 31.21 -7.52
C GLU A 6 -8.83 30.00 -6.96
N LEU A 7 -10.11 30.16 -6.61
CA LEU A 7 -10.95 29.04 -6.15
C LEU A 7 -11.25 28.05 -7.29
N ILE A 8 -11.49 28.54 -8.51
CA ILE A 8 -11.66 27.70 -9.71
C ILE A 8 -10.33 27.01 -10.06
N ALA A 9 -9.20 27.74 -10.04
CA ALA A 9 -7.88 27.15 -10.27
C ALA A 9 -7.51 26.10 -9.22
N SER A 10 -7.84 26.33 -7.94
CA SER A 10 -7.61 25.36 -6.86
C SER A 10 -8.49 24.12 -7.02
N SER A 11 -9.75 24.29 -7.39
CA SER A 11 -10.67 23.16 -7.66
C SER A 11 -10.20 22.31 -8.84
N ASP A 12 -9.74 22.93 -9.93
CA ASP A 12 -9.23 22.21 -11.09
C ASP A 12 -7.86 21.58 -10.84
N TYR A 13 -7.01 22.21 -10.03
CA TYR A 13 -5.75 21.64 -9.54
C TYR A 13 -6.01 20.37 -8.71
N ILE A 14 -6.97 20.41 -7.78
CA ILE A 14 -7.38 19.25 -6.98
C ILE A 14 -7.85 18.12 -7.91
N LYS A 15 -8.70 18.42 -8.90
CA LYS A 15 -9.20 17.42 -9.86
C LYS A 15 -8.12 16.81 -10.76
N HIS A 16 -7.05 17.54 -11.06
CA HIS A 16 -5.93 17.02 -11.84
C HIS A 16 -5.02 16.10 -10.98
N HIS A 17 -4.85 16.41 -9.69
CA HIS A 17 -4.03 15.59 -8.78
C HIS A 17 -4.73 14.37 -8.19
N LEU A 18 -6.06 14.33 -8.23
CA LEU A 18 -6.86 13.15 -7.86
C LEU A 18 -6.96 12.11 -8.98
N GLN A 19 -6.25 12.29 -10.10
CA GLN A 19 -6.28 11.34 -11.21
C GLN A 19 -5.22 10.26 -11.03
N ASN A 20 -5.69 9.01 -11.01
CA ASN A 20 -4.80 7.86 -11.08
C ASN A 20 -4.31 7.65 -12.52
N LEU A 21 -3.08 7.18 -12.65
CA LEU A 21 -2.51 6.84 -13.95
C LEU A 21 -3.18 5.57 -14.49
N THR A 22 -4.15 5.76 -15.38
CA THR A 22 -5.08 4.72 -15.81
C THR A 22 -4.80 4.32 -17.25
N TYR A 23 -4.61 3.02 -17.50
CA TYR A 23 -4.40 2.43 -18.81
C TYR A 23 -5.63 1.60 -19.19
N GLY A 24 -6.18 1.83 -20.37
CA GLY A 24 -7.37 1.12 -20.81
C GLY A 24 -7.67 1.31 -22.29
N GLN A 25 -8.75 0.68 -22.74
CA GLN A 25 -9.23 0.82 -24.11
C GLN A 25 -10.16 2.00 -24.21
N PHE A 26 -9.84 2.94 -25.10
CA PHE A 26 -10.72 4.07 -25.40
C PHE A 26 -11.95 3.62 -26.21
N PRO A 27 -13.04 4.40 -26.20
CA PRO A 27 -14.24 4.12 -27.02
C PRO A 27 -13.94 3.97 -28.52
N ASP A 28 -12.87 4.61 -29.01
CA ASP A 28 -12.36 4.50 -30.39
C ASP A 28 -11.56 3.21 -30.68
N GLY A 29 -11.48 2.29 -29.72
CA GLY A 29 -10.84 0.98 -29.87
C GLY A 29 -9.33 0.94 -29.70
N HIS A 30 -8.66 2.09 -29.57
CA HIS A 30 -7.22 2.16 -29.31
C HIS A 30 -6.90 2.03 -27.81
N TRP A 31 -5.72 1.50 -27.50
CA TRP A 31 -5.24 1.32 -26.13
C TRP A 31 -4.26 2.43 -25.77
N GLY A 32 -4.46 3.07 -24.62
CA GLY A 32 -3.61 4.17 -24.20
C GLY A 32 -3.79 4.57 -22.74
N LEU A 33 -3.02 5.57 -22.33
CA LEU A 33 -3.15 6.18 -21.01
C LEU A 33 -4.21 7.27 -21.06
N ALA A 34 -5.12 7.27 -20.08
CA ALA A 34 -6.07 8.35 -19.90
C ALA A 34 -5.32 9.63 -19.48
N HIS A 35 -5.54 10.73 -20.19
CA HIS A 35 -5.00 12.04 -19.82
C HIS A 35 -6.00 12.89 -19.03
N SER A 36 -7.23 12.40 -18.85
CA SER A 36 -8.25 13.06 -18.04
C SER A 36 -9.12 12.05 -17.27
N ALA A 37 -9.70 12.51 -16.15
CA ALA A 37 -10.65 11.73 -15.35
C ALA A 37 -11.91 11.33 -16.13
N ALA A 38 -12.30 12.10 -17.15
CA ALA A 38 -13.41 11.76 -18.04
C ALA A 38 -13.05 10.55 -18.90
N GLU A 39 -11.90 10.58 -19.57
CA GLU A 39 -11.40 9.47 -20.39
C GLU A 39 -11.16 8.20 -19.55
N ALA A 40 -10.59 8.33 -18.35
CA ALA A 40 -10.39 7.21 -17.44
C ALA A 40 -11.72 6.53 -17.03
N LYS A 41 -12.81 7.30 -16.94
CA LYS A 41 -14.15 6.79 -16.64
C LYS A 41 -14.81 6.15 -17.87
N GLU A 42 -14.52 6.67 -19.07
CA GLU A 42 -15.04 6.14 -20.34
C GLU A 42 -14.39 4.81 -20.76
N MET A 43 -13.17 4.52 -20.29
CA MET A 43 -12.51 3.21 -20.48
C MET A 43 -13.23 2.04 -19.79
N GLY A 44 -14.20 2.32 -18.91
CA GLY A 44 -15.07 1.32 -18.30
C GLY A 44 -14.35 0.36 -17.34
N PHE A 45 -14.92 -0.83 -17.14
CA PHE A 45 -14.46 -1.82 -16.16
C PHE A 45 -13.04 -2.38 -16.44
N MET A 46 -12.52 -2.22 -17.66
CA MET A 46 -11.18 -2.68 -18.07
C MET A 46 -10.09 -1.61 -17.93
N ALA A 47 -10.38 -0.53 -17.21
CA ALA A 47 -9.41 0.50 -16.88
C ALA A 47 -8.47 0.03 -15.75
N LEU A 48 -7.18 -0.12 -16.05
CA LEU A 48 -6.15 -0.55 -15.11
C LEU A 48 -5.42 0.64 -14.50
N HIS A 49 -5.45 0.77 -13.17
CA HIS A 49 -4.69 1.79 -12.44
C HIS A 49 -3.23 1.36 -12.25
N LEU A 50 -2.35 1.81 -13.15
CA LEU A 50 -0.95 1.38 -13.19
C LEU A 50 -0.16 1.87 -11.98
N ASP A 51 -0.51 3.03 -11.44
CA ASP A 51 0.07 3.58 -10.21
C ASP A 51 -0.17 2.67 -8.99
N THR A 52 -1.42 2.27 -8.79
CA THR A 52 -1.85 1.44 -7.68
C THR A 52 -1.35 0.01 -7.86
N LEU A 53 -1.39 -0.51 -9.10
CA LEU A 53 -0.85 -1.83 -9.44
C LEU A 53 0.67 -1.88 -9.25
N GLY A 54 1.39 -0.85 -9.69
CA GLY A 54 2.85 -0.78 -9.54
C GLY A 54 3.29 -0.74 -8.09
N VAL A 55 2.65 0.11 -7.28
CA VAL A 55 2.90 0.17 -5.83
C VAL A 55 2.54 -1.16 -5.16
N SER A 56 1.39 -1.74 -5.49
CA SER A 56 0.95 -3.02 -4.92
C SER A 56 1.90 -4.18 -5.27
N PHE A 57 2.41 -4.22 -6.50
CA PHE A 57 3.39 -5.23 -6.94
C PHE A 57 4.71 -5.08 -6.20
N LEU A 58 5.21 -3.85 -6.05
CA LEU A 58 6.45 -3.57 -5.34
C LEU A 58 6.34 -3.95 -3.85
N LEU A 59 5.24 -3.56 -3.19
CA LEU A 59 4.99 -3.94 -1.80
C LEU A 59 4.77 -5.45 -1.66
N GLY A 60 4.09 -6.09 -2.62
CA GLY A 60 3.90 -7.54 -2.68
C GLY A 60 5.23 -8.29 -2.76
N ALA A 61 6.13 -7.87 -3.63
CA ALA A 61 7.47 -8.44 -3.74
C ALA A 61 8.27 -8.24 -2.45
N MET A 62 8.19 -7.05 -1.84
CA MET A 62 8.86 -6.74 -0.58
C MET A 62 8.31 -7.59 0.58
N PHE A 63 7.00 -7.83 0.63
CA PHE A 63 6.34 -8.70 1.61
C PHE A 63 6.87 -10.14 1.51
N LEU A 64 6.88 -10.72 0.31
CA LEU A 64 7.39 -12.08 0.10
C LEU A 64 8.87 -12.18 0.46
N PHE A 65 9.67 -11.18 0.07
CA PHE A 65 11.09 -11.11 0.41
C PHE A 65 11.32 -11.04 1.92
N PHE A 66 10.53 -10.23 2.64
CA PHE A 66 10.62 -10.12 4.09
C PHE A 66 10.25 -11.43 4.78
N PHE A 67 9.12 -12.04 4.42
CA PHE A 67 8.69 -13.33 4.97
C PHE A 67 9.71 -14.43 4.74
N TYR A 68 10.26 -14.49 3.52
CA TYR A 68 11.33 -15.43 3.18
C TYR A 68 12.57 -15.24 4.06
N ARG A 69 13.00 -13.98 4.25
CA ARG A 69 14.18 -13.66 5.05
C ARG A 69 13.99 -13.94 6.53
N VAL A 70 12.79 -13.71 7.08
CA VAL A 70 12.46 -14.05 8.47
C VAL A 70 12.44 -15.57 8.65
N GLY A 71 11.79 -16.31 7.74
CA GLY A 71 11.72 -17.77 7.81
C GLY A 71 13.10 -18.44 7.76
N GLN A 72 14.04 -17.91 6.97
CA GLN A 72 15.41 -18.44 6.91
C GLN A 72 16.27 -18.17 8.15
N ARG A 73 15.89 -17.21 8.99
CA ARG A 73 16.69 -16.76 10.14
C ARG A 73 16.22 -17.36 11.47
N MET A 74 15.12 -18.11 11.47
CA MET A 74 14.62 -18.80 12.65
C MET A 74 15.46 -20.07 12.88
N THR A 75 16.29 -20.06 13.91
CA THR A 75 17.13 -21.22 14.29
C THR A 75 16.62 -21.80 15.61
N THR A 76 16.44 -23.12 15.68
CA THR A 76 15.87 -23.78 16.88
C THR A 76 16.89 -23.98 18.01
N ASP A 77 18.19 -24.05 17.69
CA ASP A 77 19.20 -24.60 18.61
C ASP A 77 19.92 -23.56 19.49
N THR A 78 19.99 -22.29 19.08
CA THR A 78 20.59 -21.21 19.89
C THR A 78 19.78 -19.92 19.76
N PRO A 79 18.93 -19.56 20.75
CA PRO A 79 18.07 -18.39 20.65
C PRO A 79 18.92 -17.11 20.66
N SER A 80 18.88 -16.37 19.55
CA SER A 80 19.44 -15.01 19.49
C SER A 80 18.45 -14.01 20.10
N GLY A 81 18.93 -12.89 20.66
CA GLY A 81 18.05 -11.87 21.23
C GLY A 81 17.00 -11.33 20.23
N THR A 82 17.34 -11.29 18.93
CA THR A 82 16.42 -10.90 17.85
C THR A 82 15.34 -11.94 17.57
N GLN A 83 15.60 -13.23 17.79
CA GLN A 83 14.60 -14.27 17.62
C GLN A 83 13.52 -14.19 18.71
N ASN A 84 13.93 -14.00 19.97
CA ASN A 84 13.01 -13.85 21.10
C ASN A 84 12.03 -12.67 20.90
N PHE A 85 12.52 -11.56 20.36
CA PHE A 85 11.66 -10.42 20.01
C PHE A 85 10.62 -10.77 18.93
N ILE A 86 11.00 -11.52 17.90
CA ILE A 86 10.09 -11.94 16.82
C ILE A 86 9.04 -12.92 17.36
N GLU A 87 9.44 -13.89 18.18
CA GLU A 87 8.53 -14.83 18.85
C GLU A 87 7.53 -14.07 19.73
N SER A 88 7.98 -13.08 20.50
CA SER A 88 7.12 -12.22 21.32
C SER A 88 6.06 -11.48 20.50
N ILE A 89 6.39 -11.02 19.28
CA ILE A 89 5.43 -10.37 18.38
C ILE A 89 4.41 -11.39 17.84
N ILE A 90 4.86 -12.58 17.46
CA ILE A 90 3.98 -13.63 16.93
C ILE A 90 2.98 -14.08 18.01
N ASP A 91 3.45 -14.29 19.23
CA ASP A 91 2.60 -14.66 20.37
C ASP A 91 1.59 -13.56 20.69
N PHE A 92 2.00 -12.28 20.67
CA PHE A 92 1.09 -11.15 20.83
C PHE A 92 -0.03 -11.15 19.77
N ILE A 93 0.30 -11.44 18.52
CA ILE A 93 -0.69 -11.50 17.44
C ILE A 93 -1.63 -12.69 17.65
N ASP A 94 -1.12 -13.87 17.99
CA ASP A 94 -1.94 -15.07 18.25
C ASP A 94 -2.90 -14.85 19.43
N GLU A 95 -2.46 -14.21 20.50
CA GLU A 95 -3.32 -13.84 21.65
C GLU A 95 -4.44 -12.87 21.24
N ASN A 96 -4.14 -11.84 20.45
CA ASN A 96 -5.15 -10.89 19.95
C ASN A 96 -6.19 -11.58 19.05
N VAL A 97 -5.75 -12.52 18.21
CA VAL A 97 -6.61 -13.29 17.31
C VAL A 97 -7.51 -14.23 18.09
N ARG A 98 -6.98 -14.95 19.08
CA ARG A 98 -7.75 -15.83 19.96
C ARG A 98 -8.74 -15.06 20.83
N GLY A 99 -8.38 -13.85 21.27
CA GLY A 99 -9.30 -12.95 21.96
C GLY A 99 -10.48 -12.51 21.09
N SER A 100 -10.27 -12.40 19.77
CA SER A 100 -11.30 -11.99 18.81
C SER A 100 -12.11 -13.16 18.23
N PHE A 101 -11.54 -14.37 18.16
CA PHE A 101 -12.16 -15.54 17.55
C PHE A 101 -12.03 -16.79 18.44
N ASN A 102 -13.16 -17.32 18.90
CA ASN A 102 -13.22 -18.47 19.82
C ASN A 102 -13.18 -19.85 19.12
N GLY A 103 -13.03 -19.90 17.79
CA GLY A 103 -12.97 -21.14 17.02
C GLY A 103 -11.54 -21.67 16.87
N LYS A 104 -11.36 -22.99 16.96
CA LYS A 104 -10.06 -23.64 16.72
C LYS A 104 -9.87 -23.89 15.23
N ASN A 105 -9.35 -22.90 14.51
CA ASN A 105 -8.93 -23.07 13.12
C ASN A 105 -7.42 -22.76 12.99
N PRO A 106 -6.57 -23.75 12.67
CA PRO A 106 -5.12 -23.56 12.59
C PRO A 106 -4.68 -22.64 11.44
N LEU A 107 -5.57 -22.31 10.50
CA LEU A 107 -5.29 -21.37 9.41
C LEU A 107 -5.50 -19.91 9.80
N VAL A 108 -6.25 -19.64 10.88
CA VAL A 108 -6.58 -18.27 11.28
C VAL A 108 -5.35 -17.51 11.83
N PRO A 109 -4.52 -18.09 12.71
CA PRO A 109 -3.31 -17.41 13.19
C PRO A 109 -2.32 -17.00 12.08
N PRO A 110 -1.92 -17.87 11.13
CA PRO A 110 -1.00 -17.48 10.07
C PRO A 110 -1.61 -16.44 9.11
N LEU A 111 -2.91 -16.54 8.81
CA LEU A 111 -3.58 -15.51 7.99
C LEU A 111 -3.60 -14.15 8.68
N ALA A 112 -3.90 -14.10 9.98
CA ALA A 112 -3.89 -12.86 10.75
C ALA A 112 -2.49 -12.22 10.80
N LEU A 113 -1.44 -13.03 10.98
CA LEU A 113 -0.05 -12.57 10.91
C LEU A 113 0.27 -11.94 9.55
N THR A 114 -0.17 -12.55 8.44
CA THR A 114 0.06 -12.00 7.09
C THR A 114 -0.64 -10.65 6.89
N VAL A 115 -1.90 -10.52 7.32
CA VAL A 115 -2.66 -9.27 7.22
C VAL A 115 -2.06 -8.17 8.11
N PHE A 116 -1.63 -8.51 9.32
CA PHE A 116 -0.97 -7.57 10.22
C PHE A 116 0.29 -6.98 9.59
N ILE A 117 1.19 -7.84 9.10
CA ILE A 117 2.43 -7.40 8.45
C ILE A 117 2.11 -6.60 7.18
N TRP A 118 1.09 -7.00 6.42
CA TRP A 118 0.66 -6.29 5.22
C TRP A 118 0.22 -4.84 5.51
N ILE A 119 -0.61 -4.64 6.53
CA ILE A 119 -1.05 -3.30 6.94
C ILE A 119 0.12 -2.46 7.45
N VAL A 120 1.04 -3.06 8.21
CA VAL A 120 2.26 -2.37 8.66
C VAL A 120 3.11 -1.92 7.48
N LEU A 121 3.29 -2.76 6.46
CA LEU A 121 4.04 -2.40 5.24
C LEU A 121 3.38 -1.26 4.45
N MET A 122 2.05 -1.28 4.29
CA MET A 122 1.30 -0.19 3.65
C MET A 122 1.42 1.12 4.43
N MET A 123 1.38 1.03 5.77
CA MET A 123 1.58 2.18 6.63
C MET A 123 3.00 2.73 6.45
N LEU A 124 4.03 1.88 6.55
CA LEU A 124 5.43 2.30 6.36
C LEU A 124 5.66 2.98 5.01
N TRP A 125 5.11 2.44 3.91
CA TRP A 125 5.19 3.06 2.59
C TRP A 125 4.61 4.48 2.58
N THR A 126 3.42 4.63 3.14
CA THR A 126 2.74 5.94 3.22
C THR A 126 3.53 6.94 4.05
N TRP A 127 4.08 6.50 5.19
CA TRP A 127 4.94 7.32 6.03
C TRP A 127 6.25 7.71 5.33
N CYS A 128 6.87 6.80 4.58
CA CYS A 128 8.06 7.12 3.78
C CYS A 128 7.78 8.19 2.73
N LEU A 129 6.64 8.12 2.04
CA LEU A 129 6.21 9.16 1.10
C LEU A 129 6.02 10.51 1.80
N LEU A 130 5.37 10.53 2.97
CA LEU A 130 5.17 11.76 3.73
C LEU A 130 6.48 12.39 4.21
N ILE A 131 7.40 11.58 4.74
CA ILE A 131 8.71 12.04 5.20
C ILE A 131 9.54 12.55 4.02
N GLY A 132 9.54 11.82 2.90
CA GLY A 132 10.23 12.25 1.67
C GLY A 132 9.68 13.58 1.15
N TYR A 133 8.36 13.74 1.14
CA TYR A 133 7.70 14.99 0.76
C TYR A 133 8.08 16.15 1.69
N HIS A 134 8.05 15.92 3.01
CA HIS A 134 8.45 16.92 4.00
C HIS A 134 9.94 17.32 3.88
N MET A 135 10.84 16.35 3.65
CA MET A 135 12.26 16.62 3.40
C MET A 135 12.50 17.41 2.11
N TRP A 136 11.70 17.15 1.07
CA TRP A 136 11.78 17.88 -0.20
C TRP A 136 11.30 19.32 -0.05
N LEU A 137 10.19 19.55 0.66
CA LEU A 137 9.71 20.91 0.97
C LEU A 137 10.74 21.72 1.76
N ASN A 138 11.38 21.12 2.76
CA ASN A 138 12.41 21.78 3.56
C ASN A 138 13.71 22.08 2.80
N LYS A 139 13.90 21.53 1.59
CA LYS A 139 15.01 21.89 0.70
C LYS A 139 14.66 23.02 -0.26
N LEU A 140 13.37 23.36 -0.40
CA LEU A 140 12.87 24.43 -1.27
C LEU A 140 12.57 25.73 -0.52
N ALA A 141 12.45 25.67 0.81
CA ALA A 141 12.38 26.82 1.72
C ALA A 141 13.80 27.27 2.13
#